data_AF-A0A820GEN2-F1
#
_entry.id   AF-A0A820GEN2-F1
#
_cell.length_a   1.000
_cell.length_b   1.000
_cell.length_c   1.000
_cell.angle_alpha   90.00
_cell.angle_beta   90.00
_cell.angle_gamma   90.00
#
_symmetry.space_group_name_H-M   'P 1'
#
loop_
_entity.id
_entity.type
_entity.pdbx_description
1 polymer ?
#
loop_
_entity_poly.entity_id
_entity_poly.type
_entity_poly.pdbx_seq_one_letter_code
_entity_poly.pdbx_strand_id
1 'polypeptide(L)'
;MKCHKTTVKRWLERWTETTDLSDRARQGRPRVTTAEDDQLIVDLVQQDVDEGITSKQVQQELQHQGVNVSLRTVQHRLVEAGFSYSRPLSKPLLSSSGQQYQ
;
A
#
# COMPACT_ATOMS: atom_id res chain seq x y z
N MET A 1 -20.47 28.92 -28.33
CA MET A 1 -19.73 28.55 -27.10
C MET A 1 -19.80 29.71 -26.12
N LYS A 2 -20.35 29.52 -24.92
CA LYS A 2 -20.30 30.53 -23.85
C LYS A 2 -19.21 30.10 -22.86
N CYS A 3 -18.14 30.86 -22.76
CA CYS A 3 -17.07 30.65 -21.78
C CYS A 3 -16.87 31.93 -20.96
N HIS A 4 -16.44 31.77 -19.71
CA HIS A 4 -16.16 32.92 -18.85
C HIS A 4 -14.81 33.55 -19.25
N LYS A 5 -14.68 34.87 -19.16
CA LYS A 5 -13.46 35.60 -19.55
C LYS A 5 -12.21 35.09 -18.80
N THR A 6 -12.36 34.67 -17.55
CA THR A 6 -11.26 34.11 -16.75
C THR A 6 -10.77 32.76 -17.28
N THR A 7 -11.66 31.93 -17.84
CA THR A 7 -11.28 30.65 -18.45
C THR A 7 -10.39 30.85 -19.67
N VAL A 8 -10.76 31.81 -20.54
CA VAL A 8 -9.98 32.16 -21.73
C VAL A 8 -8.61 32.74 -21.34
N LYS A 9 -8.58 33.64 -20.35
CA LYS A 9 -7.33 34.21 -19.84
C LYS A 9 -6.39 33.12 -19.30
N ARG A 10 -6.91 32.19 -18.48
CA ARG A 10 -6.13 31.07 -17.92
C ARG A 10 -5.53 30.17 -19.01
N TRP A 11 -6.28 29.91 -20.08
CA TRP A 11 -5.78 29.13 -21.22
C TRP A 11 -4.67 29.87 -21.96
N LEU A 12 -4.82 31.17 -22.20
CA LEU A 12 -3.81 31.97 -22.87
C LEU A 12 -2.51 32.03 -22.06
N GLU A 13 -2.59 32.27 -20.75
CA GLU A 13 -1.44 32.27 -19.84
C GLU A 13 -0.73 30.91 -19.84
N ARG A 14 -1.48 29.81 -19.75
CA ARG A 14 -0.93 28.45 -19.83
C ARG A 14 -0.24 28.18 -21.16
N TRP A 15 -0.85 28.63 -22.27
CA TRP A 15 -0.27 28.46 -23.60
C TRP A 15 1.04 29.23 -23.75
N THR A 16 1.12 30.45 -23.21
CA THR A 16 2.36 31.23 -23.23
C THR A 16 3.47 30.61 -22.39
N GLU A 17 3.13 29.88 -21.33
CA GLU A 17 4.11 29.29 -20.41
C GLU A 17 4.60 27.92 -20.87
N THR A 18 3.69 27.02 -21.25
CA THR A 18 4.01 25.60 -21.51
C THR A 18 3.78 25.20 -22.97
N THR A 19 3.14 26.05 -23.78
CA THR A 19 2.68 25.72 -25.15
C THR A 19 1.85 24.43 -25.21
N ASP A 20 1.19 24.09 -24.10
CA ASP A 20 0.37 22.89 -23.95
C ASP A 20 -0.93 23.22 -23.21
N LEU A 21 -2.05 22.87 -23.84
CA LEU A 21 -3.39 23.01 -23.27
C LEU A 21 -3.96 21.67 -22.78
N SER A 22 -3.19 20.59 -22.86
CA SER A 22 -3.60 19.28 -22.38
C SER A 22 -3.93 19.34 -20.88
N ASP A 23 -4.88 18.50 -20.48
CA ASP A 23 -5.24 18.38 -19.07
C ASP A 23 -4.07 17.76 -18.30
N ARG A 24 -3.61 18.47 -17.26
CA ARG A 24 -2.59 17.95 -16.35
C ARG A 24 -3.16 16.78 -15.55
N ALA A 25 -2.34 15.78 -15.28
CA ALA A 25 -2.69 14.72 -14.34
C ALA A 25 -3.11 15.32 -13.00
N ARG A 26 -4.25 14.84 -12.47
CA ARG A 26 -4.73 15.27 -11.15
C ARG A 26 -3.84 14.62 -10.09
N GLN A 27 -3.40 15.39 -9.12
CA GLN A 27 -2.53 14.91 -8.04
C GLN A 27 -3.22 13.89 -7.10
N GLY A 28 -4.56 13.86 -7.08
CA GLY A 28 -5.32 12.97 -6.21
C GLY A 28 -5.12 13.28 -4.72
N ARG A 29 -5.54 12.35 -3.86
CA ARG A 29 -5.31 12.45 -2.41
C ARG A 29 -3.91 11.91 -2.09
N PRO A 30 -3.09 12.61 -1.28
CA PRO A 30 -1.80 12.08 -0.87
C PRO A 30 -1.96 10.78 -0.09
N ARG A 31 -0.95 9.91 -0.21
CA ARG A 31 -0.89 8.65 0.53
C ARG A 31 -0.63 8.92 2.01
N VAL A 32 -1.10 8.01 2.86
CA VAL A 32 -0.83 8.03 4.31
C VAL A 32 0.57 7.46 4.59
N THR A 33 1.02 6.53 3.76
CA THR A 33 2.35 5.93 3.86
C THR A 33 3.36 6.68 2.99
N THR A 34 4.60 6.76 3.48
CA THR A 34 5.76 7.23 2.73
C THR A 34 6.39 6.09 1.95
N ALA A 35 7.36 6.41 1.08
CA ALA A 35 8.11 5.39 0.35
C ALA A 35 8.96 4.52 1.29
N GLU A 36 9.46 5.09 2.40
CA GLU A 36 10.22 4.38 3.42
C GLU A 36 9.33 3.40 4.19
N ASP A 37 8.11 3.83 4.56
CA ASP A 37 7.12 2.93 5.19
C ASP A 37 6.74 1.77 4.27
N ASP A 38 6.54 2.05 2.97
CA ASP A 38 6.20 1.04 1.97
C ASP A 38 7.35 0.03 1.81
N GLN A 39 8.61 0.49 1.87
CA GLN A 39 9.79 -0.38 1.82
C GLN A 39 9.90 -1.25 3.08
N LEU A 40 9.71 -0.67 4.26
CA LEU A 40 9.71 -1.40 5.53
C LEU A 40 8.66 -2.52 5.55
N ILE A 41 7.46 -2.26 5.02
CA ILE A 41 6.40 -3.28 4.87
C ILE A 41 6.90 -4.48 4.05
N VAL A 42 7.62 -4.22 2.95
CA VAL A 42 8.14 -5.27 2.06
C VAL A 42 9.29 -6.02 2.72
N ASP A 43 10.21 -5.31 3.36
CA ASP A 43 11.39 -5.88 4.00
C ASP A 43 10.99 -6.82 5.16
N LEU A 44 9.99 -6.44 5.97
CA LEU A 44 9.45 -7.29 7.04
C LEU A 44 8.88 -8.61 6.50
N VAL A 45 8.20 -8.57 5.35
CA VAL A 45 7.67 -9.79 4.73
C VAL A 45 8.78 -10.63 4.10
N GLN A 46 9.82 -10.00 3.55
CA GLN A 46 10.95 -10.69 2.92
C GLN A 46 11.89 -11.37 3.92
N GLN A 47 12.02 -10.83 5.13
CA GLN A 47 12.85 -11.42 6.19
C GLN A 47 12.22 -12.71 6.76
N ASP A 48 10.89 -12.73 6.89
CA ASP A 48 10.15 -13.84 7.53
C ASP A 48 9.37 -14.70 6.51
N VAL A 49 9.85 -14.78 5.25
CA VAL A 49 9.19 -15.57 4.18
C VAL A 49 9.06 -17.04 4.57
N ASP A 50 10.07 -17.57 5.26
CA ASP A 50 10.13 -18.99 5.63
C ASP A 50 9.14 -19.34 6.76
N GLU A 51 8.81 -18.38 7.63
CA GLU A 51 7.89 -18.57 8.76
C GLU A 51 6.44 -18.18 8.44
N GLY A 52 6.22 -17.41 7.36
CA GLY A 52 4.89 -17.04 6.88
C GLY A 52 4.23 -15.96 7.72
N ILE A 53 4.86 -14.78 7.80
CA ILE A 53 4.33 -13.63 8.53
C ILE A 53 2.98 -13.15 7.98
N THR A 54 2.03 -12.89 8.88
CA THR A 54 0.69 -12.38 8.56
C THR A 54 0.68 -10.86 8.50
N SER A 55 -0.16 -10.27 7.64
CA SER A 55 -0.31 -8.79 7.54
C SER A 55 -0.65 -8.11 8.88
N LYS A 56 -1.25 -8.84 9.83
CA LYS A 56 -1.53 -8.34 11.19
C LYS A 56 -0.25 -8.20 12.02
N GLN A 57 0.69 -9.14 11.89
CA GLN A 57 1.98 -9.06 12.57
C GLN A 57 2.80 -7.89 12.00
N VAL A 58 2.81 -7.74 10.66
CA VAL A 58 3.43 -6.58 10.00
C VAL A 58 2.82 -5.26 10.51
N GLN A 59 1.49 -5.17 10.65
CA GLN A 59 0.85 -3.99 11.22
C GLN A 59 1.31 -3.70 12.66
N GLN A 60 1.41 -4.74 13.49
CA GLN A 60 1.85 -4.59 14.88
C GLN A 60 3.29 -4.10 14.97
N GLU A 61 4.17 -4.60 14.11
CA GLU A 61 5.56 -4.17 14.04
C GLU A 61 5.66 -2.70 13.59
N LEU A 62 4.90 -2.31 12.57
CA LEU A 62 4.83 -0.90 12.13
C LEU A 62 4.33 0.02 13.25
N GLN A 63 3.33 -0.41 14.02
CA GLN A 63 2.84 0.34 15.17
C GLN A 63 3.91 0.47 16.26
N HIS A 64 4.70 -0.57 16.50
CA HIS A 64 5.82 -0.54 17.44
C HIS A 64 6.90 0.48 16.99
N GLN A 65 7.10 0.63 15.69
CA GLN A 65 8.00 1.62 15.09
C GLN A 65 7.38 3.03 14.95
N GLY A 66 6.14 3.23 15.44
CA GLY A 66 5.46 4.53 15.44
C GLY A 66 4.64 4.86 14.19
N VAL A 67 4.55 3.93 13.23
CA VAL A 67 3.78 4.08 12.01
C VAL A 67 2.36 3.54 12.22
N ASN A 68 1.40 4.45 12.42
CA ASN A 68 0.00 4.07 12.62
C ASN A 68 -0.74 3.89 11.29
N VAL A 69 -0.76 2.65 10.79
CA VAL A 69 -1.47 2.27 9.57
C VAL A 69 -2.58 1.26 9.83
N SER A 70 -3.63 1.31 9.02
CA SER A 70 -4.68 0.30 9.05
C SER A 70 -4.18 -1.01 8.45
N LEU A 71 -4.70 -2.14 8.92
CA LEU A 71 -4.44 -3.45 8.34
C LEU A 71 -4.70 -3.47 6.82
N ARG A 72 -5.76 -2.77 6.38
CA ARG A 72 -6.11 -2.69 4.97
C ARG A 72 -5.06 -1.94 4.16
N THR A 73 -4.47 -0.89 4.72
CA THR A 73 -3.36 -0.16 4.10
C THR A 73 -2.17 -1.09 3.88
N VAL A 74 -1.77 -1.86 4.90
CA VAL A 74 -0.68 -2.85 4.78
C VAL A 74 -0.96 -3.86 3.67
N GLN A 75 -2.17 -4.43 3.62
CA GLN A 75 -2.58 -5.35 2.56
C GLN A 75 -2.47 -4.73 1.17
N HIS A 76 -2.91 -3.48 1.00
CA HIS A 76 -2.80 -2.79 -0.28
C HIS A 76 -1.34 -2.62 -0.70
N ARG A 77 -0.44 -2.29 0.23
CA ARG A 77 1.01 -2.16 -0.06
C ARG A 77 1.64 -3.48 -0.46
N LEU A 78 1.29 -4.55 0.24
CA LEU A 78 1.76 -5.88 -0.12
C LEU A 78 1.30 -6.31 -1.51
N VAL A 79 0.03 -6.05 -1.86
CA VAL A 79 -0.48 -6.35 -3.21
C VAL A 79 0.19 -5.47 -4.28
N GLU A 80 0.39 -4.18 -4.02
CA GLU A 80 1.12 -3.27 -4.93
C GLU A 80 2.57 -3.74 -5.14
N ALA A 81 3.20 -4.31 -4.11
CA ALA A 81 4.54 -4.90 -4.17
C ALA A 81 4.58 -6.32 -4.78
N GLY A 82 3.43 -6.90 -5.16
CA GLY A 82 3.34 -8.19 -5.84
C GLY A 82 3.11 -9.40 -4.94
N PHE A 83 2.91 -9.20 -3.62
CA PHE A 83 2.55 -10.28 -2.71
C PHE A 83 1.07 -10.64 -2.84
N SER A 84 0.74 -11.90 -2.57
CA SER A 84 -0.63 -12.40 -2.57
C SER A 84 -0.95 -13.15 -1.29
N TYR A 85 -2.22 -13.11 -0.91
CA TYR A 85 -2.71 -13.91 0.20
C TYR A 85 -2.91 -15.35 -0.26
N SER A 86 -2.29 -16.30 0.43
CA SER A 86 -2.52 -17.73 0.24
C SER A 86 -2.96 -18.36 1.56
N ARG A 87 -3.97 -19.24 1.51
CA ARG A 87 -4.33 -20.10 2.64
C ARG A 87 -3.45 -21.34 2.57
N PRO A 88 -2.86 -21.82 3.67
CA PRO A 88 -2.12 -23.07 3.65
C PRO A 88 -3.06 -24.19 3.14
N LEU A 89 -2.66 -24.88 2.07
CA LEU A 89 -3.50 -25.89 1.41
C LEU A 89 -3.66 -27.17 2.24
N SER A 90 -2.71 -27.46 3.15
CA SER A 90 -2.71 -28.69 3.92
C SER A 90 -3.30 -28.49 5.31
N LYS A 91 -4.22 -29.38 5.68
CA LYS A 91 -4.54 -29.63 7.09
C LYS A 91 -3.23 -29.93 7.83
N PRO A 92 -3.00 -29.38 9.03
CA PRO A 92 -1.89 -29.87 9.84
C PRO A 92 -2.06 -31.39 10.00
N LEU A 93 -0.97 -32.13 9.83
CA LEU A 93 -0.94 -33.56 10.14
C LEU A 93 -1.20 -33.69 11.65
N LEU A 94 -2.45 -33.94 12.02
CA LEU A 94 -2.78 -34.40 13.36
C LEU A 94 -2.14 -35.78 13.49
N SER A 95 -0.92 -35.85 14.05
CA SER A 95 -0.32 -37.13 14.40
C SER A 95 -1.22 -37.79 15.43
N SER A 96 -1.80 -38.92 15.05
CA SER A 96 -2.72 -39.71 15.85
C SER A 96 -1.98 -40.44 16.98
N SER A 97 -1.51 -39.70 17.98
CA SER A 97 -1.05 -40.18 19.28
C SER A 97 -0.71 -38.99 20.18
N GLY A 98 -1.59 -38.67 21.14
CA GLY A 98 -1.42 -37.55 22.07
C GLY A 98 -0.48 -37.84 23.24
N GLN A 99 0.22 -36.80 23.72
CA GLN A 99 0.74 -36.63 25.09
C GLN A 99 0.73 -35.11 25.38
N GLN A 100 -0.25 -34.59 26.13
CA GLN A 100 -0.19 -34.30 27.57
C GLN A 100 0.88 -33.28 28.00
N TYR A 101 0.43 -32.10 28.48
CA TYR A 101 0.91 -31.35 29.66
C TYR A 101 -0.32 -30.58 30.18
N GLN A 102 -0.92 -30.99 31.31
CA GLN A 102 -0.68 -30.49 32.67
C GLN A 102 -0.76 -28.96 32.82
#